data_AF-A0A534GNH0-F1
#
_entry.id   AF-A0A534GNH0-F1
#
_cell.length_a   1.000
_cell.length_b   1.000
_cell.length_c   1.000
_cell.angle_alpha   90.00
_cell.angle_beta   90.00
_cell.angle_gamma   90.00
#
_symmetry.space_group_name_H-M   'P 1'
#
loop_
_entity.id
_entity.type
_entity.pdbx_description
1 polymer ?
#
loop_
_entity_poly.entity_id
_entity_poly.type
_entity_poly.pdbx_seq_one_letter_code
_entity_poly.pdbx_strand_id
1 'polypeptide(L)'
;MRGLNDNPALGRPTTFIGSCTSCHDTPNTGNHSFPLPLDIGTAHSADPSFEPDPAIRAGVAQLSGPRLPVFLVAGCPNPFNAGQPESFYTSDPGRALITGKCSDFNRLKGPILRFHNGAAATLLELVNFYDQRFQLGLTIPQRRQLVAFLNSL
;
A
#
# COMPACT_ATOMS: atom_id res chain seq x y z
N MET A 1 -11.68 -6.27 2.38
CA MET A 1 -10.87 -5.06 2.15
C MET A 1 -9.48 -5.55 1.74
N ARG A 2 -8.96 -5.13 0.58
CA ARG A 2 -7.62 -5.53 0.12
C ARG A 2 -6.55 -4.73 0.88
N GLY A 3 -5.39 -5.34 1.13
CA GLY A 3 -4.28 -4.67 1.82
C GLY A 3 -3.36 -5.62 2.58
N LEU A 4 -3.19 -5.36 3.88
CA LEU A 4 -2.36 -6.20 4.76
C LEU A 4 -3.13 -7.44 5.23
N ASN A 5 -4.42 -7.29 5.55
CA ASN A 5 -5.26 -8.33 6.13
C ASN A 5 -5.69 -9.43 5.14
N ASP A 6 -5.57 -9.22 3.84
CA ASP A 6 -5.83 -10.25 2.83
C ASP A 6 -4.55 -10.96 2.36
N ASN A 7 -3.39 -10.60 2.93
CA ASN A 7 -2.10 -11.16 2.56
C ASN A 7 -1.99 -12.63 2.98
N PRO A 8 -1.79 -13.57 2.04
CA PRO A 8 -1.57 -14.98 2.38
C PRO A 8 -0.36 -15.18 3.30
N ALA A 9 0.68 -14.36 3.19
CA ALA A 9 1.88 -14.46 4.03
C ALA A 9 1.63 -14.04 5.49
N LEU A 10 0.54 -13.33 5.77
CA LEU A 10 0.14 -12.91 7.12
C LEU A 10 -0.99 -13.78 7.70
N GLY A 11 -1.38 -14.87 7.02
CA GLY A 11 -2.42 -15.78 7.49
C GLY A 11 -3.85 -15.25 7.33
N ARG A 12 -4.06 -14.18 6.55
CA ARG A 12 -5.37 -13.58 6.24
C ARG A 12 -6.23 -13.25 7.49
N PRO A 13 -5.71 -12.45 8.44
CA PRO A 13 -6.44 -12.17 9.66
C PRO A 13 -7.71 -11.34 9.38
N THR A 14 -8.77 -11.58 10.15
CA THR A 14 -10.05 -10.84 10.00
C THR A 14 -9.90 -9.37 10.35
N THR A 15 -9.05 -9.06 11.34
CA THR A 15 -8.62 -7.70 11.70
C THR A 15 -7.10 -7.66 11.74
N PHE A 16 -6.51 -6.55 11.29
CA PHE A 16 -5.07 -6.35 11.35
C PHE A 16 -4.75 -5.15 12.24
N ILE A 17 -4.11 -5.42 13.38
CA ILE A 17 -3.55 -4.39 14.25
C ILE A 17 -2.04 -4.44 14.06
N GLY A 18 -1.51 -3.45 13.36
CA GLY A 18 -0.08 -3.36 13.07
C GLY A 18 0.55 -2.11 13.66
N SER A 19 1.86 -2.17 13.86
CA SER A 19 2.73 -1.01 14.04
C SER A 19 3.72 -0.91 12.88
N CYS A 20 4.62 0.07 12.92
CA CYS A 20 5.73 0.18 11.97
C CYS A 20 6.54 -1.12 11.86
N THR A 21 6.70 -1.87 12.97
CA THR A 21 7.47 -3.13 12.97
C THR A 21 6.77 -4.25 12.22
N SER A 22 5.50 -4.11 11.84
CA SER A 22 4.83 -5.11 10.97
C SER A 22 5.43 -5.14 9.56
N CYS A 23 5.99 -4.01 9.11
CA CYS A 23 6.62 -3.87 7.80
C CYS A 23 8.14 -3.64 7.91
N HIS A 24 8.62 -3.20 9.08
CA HIS A 24 10.00 -2.81 9.35
C HIS A 24 10.54 -3.53 10.60
N ASP A 25 10.62 -4.85 10.57
CA ASP A 25 11.12 -5.68 11.70
C ASP A 25 12.62 -6.01 11.60
N THR A 26 13.28 -5.69 10.49
CA THR A 26 14.71 -5.96 10.31
C THR A 26 15.53 -4.80 10.86
N PRO A 27 16.32 -5.02 11.93
CA PRO A 27 17.10 -3.96 12.55
C PRO A 27 18.03 -3.27 11.55
N ASN A 28 18.16 -1.95 11.66
CA ASN A 28 19.07 -1.11 10.89
C ASN A 28 18.90 -1.15 9.35
N THR A 29 17.89 -1.85 8.83
CA THR A 29 17.68 -2.02 7.38
C THR A 29 16.38 -1.36 6.94
N GLY A 30 15.45 -1.07 7.86
CA GLY A 30 14.13 -0.53 7.56
C GLY A 30 13.33 -1.44 6.63
N ASN A 31 13.61 -2.74 6.65
CA ASN A 31 12.99 -3.76 5.81
C ASN A 31 12.25 -4.79 6.67
N HIS A 32 11.53 -5.70 6.04
CA HIS A 32 10.95 -6.86 6.70
C HIS A 32 11.92 -8.06 6.68
N SER A 33 11.73 -9.01 7.59
CA SER A 33 12.62 -10.16 7.80
C SER A 33 12.32 -11.35 6.87
N PHE A 34 11.13 -11.40 6.27
CA PHE A 34 10.69 -12.47 5.37
C PHE A 34 10.05 -11.92 4.10
N PRO A 35 10.27 -12.50 2.90
CA PRO A 35 9.67 -12.03 1.65
C PRO A 35 8.16 -11.75 1.77
N LEU A 36 7.80 -10.48 1.91
CA LEU A 36 6.45 -10.04 2.21
C LEU A 36 6.05 -8.94 1.22
N PRO A 37 5.53 -9.32 0.04
CA PRO A 37 4.90 -8.38 -0.87
C PRO A 37 3.61 -7.82 -0.26
N LEU A 38 3.52 -6.49 -0.21
CA LEU A 38 2.45 -5.76 0.46
C LEU A 38 1.69 -4.90 -0.53
N ASP A 39 0.37 -4.95 -0.43
CA ASP A 39 -0.48 -3.92 -1.00
C ASP A 39 -0.68 -2.82 0.05
N ILE A 40 0.10 -1.74 -0.09
CA ILE A 40 0.00 -0.56 0.77
C ILE A 40 -0.89 0.53 0.17
N GLY A 41 -1.46 0.32 -1.02
CA GLY A 41 -2.32 1.31 -1.68
C GLY A 41 -1.62 2.22 -2.71
N THR A 42 -0.28 2.23 -2.81
CA THR A 42 0.44 3.15 -3.72
C THR A 42 0.27 2.84 -5.20
N ALA A 43 -0.17 1.64 -5.56
CA ALA A 43 -0.49 1.25 -6.93
C ALA A 43 -1.94 1.62 -7.34
N HIS A 44 -2.77 2.10 -6.41
CA HIS A 44 -4.17 2.38 -6.63
C HIS A 44 -4.39 3.80 -7.19
N SER A 45 -5.60 4.03 -7.71
CA SER A 45 -6.05 5.36 -8.16
C SER A 45 -6.82 6.09 -7.07
N ALA A 46 -6.75 7.42 -7.06
CA ALA A 46 -7.66 8.27 -6.28
C ALA A 46 -9.03 8.45 -6.96
N ASP A 47 -9.20 7.99 -8.20
CA ASP A 47 -10.46 8.07 -8.95
C ASP A 47 -11.52 7.12 -8.34
N PRO A 48 -12.69 7.63 -7.92
CA PRO A 48 -13.77 6.82 -7.36
C PRO A 48 -14.38 5.81 -8.33
N SER A 49 -14.20 5.97 -9.64
CA SER A 49 -14.61 4.97 -10.63
C SER A 49 -13.70 3.74 -10.66
N PHE A 50 -12.48 3.83 -10.12
CA PHE A 50 -11.48 2.77 -10.17
C PHE A 50 -11.16 2.17 -8.80
N GLU A 51 -11.29 2.95 -7.73
CA GLU A 51 -11.06 2.50 -6.36
C GLU A 51 -12.32 2.71 -5.51
N PRO A 52 -13.08 1.65 -5.16
CA PRO A 52 -14.27 1.78 -4.33
C PRO A 52 -13.98 2.03 -2.84
N ASP A 53 -12.79 1.70 -2.33
CA ASP A 53 -12.41 1.90 -0.92
C ASP A 53 -12.08 3.38 -0.61
N PRO A 54 -12.87 4.07 0.22
CA PRO A 54 -12.64 5.47 0.56
C PRO A 54 -11.34 5.70 1.33
N ALA A 55 -10.86 4.74 2.13
CA ALA A 55 -9.64 4.89 2.90
C ALA A 55 -8.40 4.82 1.99
N ILE A 56 -8.41 3.93 1.00
CA ILE A 56 -7.35 3.86 -0.02
C ILE A 56 -7.32 5.16 -0.82
N ARG A 57 -8.48 5.62 -1.33
CA ARG A 57 -8.56 6.90 -2.07
C ARG A 57 -8.06 8.08 -1.26
N ALA A 58 -8.50 8.20 0.00
CA ALA A 58 -8.08 9.29 0.87
C ALA A 58 -6.57 9.27 1.12
N GLY A 59 -5.98 8.09 1.25
CA GLY A 59 -4.52 7.90 1.33
C GLY A 59 -3.84 8.39 0.05
N VAL A 60 -4.20 7.83 -1.11
CA VAL A 60 -3.61 8.21 -2.41
C VAL A 60 -3.77 9.71 -2.71
N ALA A 61 -4.86 10.34 -2.25
CA ALA A 61 -5.07 11.78 -2.38
C ALA A 61 -4.07 12.64 -1.58
N GLN A 62 -3.29 12.07 -0.65
CA GLN A 62 -2.18 12.75 0.03
C GLN A 62 -0.90 12.83 -0.81
N LEU A 63 -0.86 12.14 -1.95
CA LEU A 63 0.33 11.96 -2.78
C LEU A 63 0.24 12.88 -4.02
N SER A 64 1.33 13.60 -4.31
CA SER A 64 1.42 14.52 -5.47
C SER A 64 2.24 13.97 -6.64
N GLY A 65 2.83 12.78 -6.51
CA GLY A 65 3.70 12.17 -7.51
C GLY A 65 3.03 11.92 -8.86
N PRO A 66 3.82 11.51 -9.87
CA PRO A 66 3.33 11.44 -11.24
C PRO A 66 2.11 10.52 -11.32
N ARG A 67 1.04 11.00 -11.97
CA ARG A 67 -0.10 10.15 -12.31
C ARG A 67 0.37 9.15 -13.35
N LEU A 68 0.62 7.92 -12.90
CA LEU A 68 0.94 6.80 -13.77
C LEU A 68 -0.33 6.32 -14.48
N PRO A 69 -0.22 5.74 -15.69
CA PRO A 69 -1.36 5.10 -16.33
C PRO A 69 -1.99 4.05 -15.42
N VAL A 70 -3.32 4.03 -15.38
CA VAL A 70 -4.08 3.01 -14.65
C VAL A 70 -4.59 1.99 -15.66
N PHE A 71 -4.24 0.73 -15.45
CA PHE A 71 -4.66 -0.38 -16.29
C PHE A 71 -5.80 -1.14 -15.61
N LEU A 72 -6.76 -1.56 -16.43
CA LEU A 72 -7.77 -2.54 -16.04
C LEU A 72 -7.25 -3.94 -16.32
N VAL A 73 -7.18 -4.77 -15.29
CA VAL A 73 -6.97 -6.21 -15.42
C VAL A 73 -8.23 -6.93 -14.97
N ALA A 74 -8.90 -7.59 -15.90
CA ALA A 74 -10.17 -8.27 -15.65
C ALA A 74 -10.01 -9.80 -15.71
N GLY A 75 -11.05 -10.51 -15.26
CA GLY A 75 -11.11 -11.98 -15.37
C GLY A 75 -10.42 -12.73 -14.23
N CYS A 76 -10.14 -12.07 -13.11
CA CYS A 76 -9.53 -12.74 -11.98
C CYS A 76 -10.54 -13.59 -11.19
N PRO A 77 -10.18 -14.79 -10.72
CA PRO A 77 -11.04 -15.56 -9.84
C PRO A 77 -11.32 -14.78 -8.55
N ASN A 78 -12.60 -14.62 -8.20
CA ASN A 78 -13.01 -14.03 -6.94
C ASN A 78 -13.21 -15.14 -5.89
N PRO A 79 -12.34 -15.25 -4.86
CA PRO A 79 -12.45 -16.29 -3.85
C PRO A 79 -13.66 -16.11 -2.92
N PHE A 80 -14.29 -14.93 -2.93
CA PHE A 80 -15.46 -14.63 -2.12
C PHE A 80 -16.77 -14.86 -2.88
N ASN A 81 -16.76 -14.71 -4.21
CA ASN A 81 -17.93 -14.89 -5.09
C ASN A 81 -17.56 -15.75 -6.31
N ALA A 82 -17.67 -17.07 -6.17
CA ALA A 82 -17.36 -18.00 -7.26
C ALA A 82 -18.24 -17.72 -8.49
N GLY A 83 -17.63 -17.72 -9.69
CA GLY A 83 -18.32 -17.44 -10.96
C GLY A 83 -18.48 -15.96 -11.30
N GLN A 84 -18.14 -15.04 -10.39
CA GLN A 84 -18.09 -13.60 -10.66
C GLN A 84 -16.63 -13.13 -10.73
N PRO A 85 -16.06 -12.92 -11.93
CA PRO A 85 -14.67 -12.49 -12.03
C PRO A 85 -14.48 -11.10 -11.41
N GLU A 86 -13.39 -10.95 -10.66
CA GLU A 86 -12.95 -9.68 -10.12
C GLU A 86 -12.08 -8.94 -11.15
N SER A 87 -12.10 -7.62 -11.06
CA SER A 87 -11.26 -6.73 -11.87
C SER A 87 -10.43 -5.83 -10.98
N PHE A 88 -9.25 -5.47 -11.47
CA PHE A 88 -8.26 -4.66 -10.79
C PHE A 88 -7.95 -3.43 -11.61
N TYR A 89 -8.04 -2.27 -10.98
CA TYR A 89 -7.46 -1.04 -11.50
C TYR A 89 -6.13 -0.81 -10.80
N THR A 90 -5.06 -0.73 -11.57
CA THR A 90 -3.72 -0.61 -11.01
C THR A 90 -2.79 0.18 -11.92
N SER A 91 -1.93 1.00 -11.31
CA SER A 91 -0.80 1.61 -11.99
C SER A 91 0.44 0.71 -12.01
N ASP A 92 0.50 -0.29 -11.14
CA ASP A 92 1.60 -1.25 -11.06
C ASP A 92 1.09 -2.59 -10.49
N PRO A 93 0.93 -3.63 -11.33
CA PRO A 93 0.53 -4.95 -10.87
C PRO A 93 1.48 -5.60 -9.86
N GLY A 94 2.74 -5.12 -9.76
CA GLY A 94 3.71 -5.58 -8.78
C GLY A 94 4.05 -7.06 -8.91
N ARG A 95 3.96 -7.79 -7.80
CA ARG A 95 4.32 -9.23 -7.71
C ARG A 95 3.54 -10.10 -8.70
N ALA A 96 2.33 -9.71 -9.10
CA ALA A 96 1.56 -10.43 -10.11
C ALA A 96 2.28 -10.53 -11.47
N LEU A 97 3.14 -9.58 -11.83
CA LEU A 97 3.94 -9.66 -13.06
C LEU A 97 4.93 -10.83 -13.07
N ILE A 98 5.30 -11.31 -11.87
CA ILE A 98 6.24 -12.43 -11.70
C ILE A 98 5.48 -13.74 -11.52
N THR A 99 4.40 -13.73 -10.74
CA THR A 99 3.72 -14.97 -10.33
C THR A 99 2.55 -15.34 -11.24
N GLY A 100 1.99 -14.39 -11.97
CA GLY A 100 0.77 -14.56 -12.74
C GLY A 100 -0.50 -14.76 -11.89
N LYS A 101 -0.43 -14.56 -10.57
CA LYS A 101 -1.54 -14.82 -9.64
C LYS A 101 -2.33 -13.55 -9.33
N CYS A 102 -3.66 -13.64 -9.39
CA CYS A 102 -4.55 -12.55 -9.01
C CYS A 102 -4.46 -12.15 -7.53
N SER A 103 -4.00 -13.05 -6.65
CA SER A 103 -3.74 -12.73 -5.24
C SER A 103 -2.60 -11.73 -5.03
N ASP A 104 -1.77 -11.53 -6.06
CA ASP A 104 -0.50 -10.82 -5.96
C ASP A 104 -0.53 -9.44 -6.64
N PHE A 105 -1.69 -9.01 -7.16
CA PHE A 105 -1.86 -7.66 -7.72
C PHE A 105 -1.62 -6.60 -6.65
N ASN A 106 -0.99 -5.48 -7.08
CA ASN A 106 -0.64 -4.32 -6.26
C ASN A 106 0.34 -4.61 -5.12
N ARG A 107 0.82 -5.85 -5.00
CA ARG A 107 1.75 -6.23 -3.94
C ARG A 107 3.18 -5.92 -4.36
N LEU A 108 3.79 -5.00 -3.63
CA LEU A 108 5.14 -4.50 -3.87
C LEU A 108 6.02 -4.77 -2.64
N LYS A 109 7.33 -4.63 -2.80
CA LYS A 109 8.23 -4.65 -1.64
C LYS A 109 7.88 -3.45 -0.73
N GLY A 110 7.79 -3.68 0.58
CA GLY A 110 7.71 -2.60 1.55
C GLY A 110 8.82 -1.55 1.33
N PRO A 111 8.49 -0.26 1.16
CA PRO A 111 9.48 0.77 0.91
C PRO A 111 10.31 1.02 2.17
N ILE A 112 11.63 1.14 2.04
CA ILE A 112 12.54 1.26 3.20
C ILE A 112 12.63 2.72 3.70
N LEU A 113 12.90 3.67 2.78
CA LEU A 113 13.02 5.10 3.13
C LEU A 113 12.32 6.05 2.13
N ARG A 114 11.92 5.56 0.95
CA ARG A 114 11.23 6.32 -0.10
C ARG A 114 10.34 5.41 -0.92
N PHE A 115 9.27 5.97 -1.50
CA PHE A 115 8.49 5.27 -2.51
C PHE A 115 9.30 5.11 -3.80
N HIS A 116 9.32 3.91 -4.37
CA HIS A 116 10.08 3.62 -5.59
C HIS A 116 9.45 4.24 -6.85
N ASN A 117 8.15 4.55 -6.82
CA ASN A 117 7.42 5.14 -7.95
C ASN A 117 7.35 6.68 -7.89
N GLY A 118 8.07 7.31 -6.95
CA GLY A 118 8.08 8.77 -6.80
C GLY A 118 6.73 9.36 -6.37
N ALA A 119 5.85 8.56 -5.75
CA ALA A 119 4.48 9.00 -5.45
C ALA A 119 4.38 10.17 -4.44
N ALA A 120 5.40 10.40 -3.60
CA ALA A 120 5.44 11.54 -2.69
C ALA A 120 6.55 12.51 -3.10
N ALA A 121 6.24 13.80 -3.23
CA ALA A 121 7.22 14.86 -3.47
C ALA A 121 7.96 15.25 -2.18
N THR A 122 7.34 15.05 -1.01
CA THR A 122 7.92 15.42 0.29
C THR A 122 7.75 14.32 1.33
N LEU A 123 8.59 14.35 2.38
CA LEU A 123 8.43 13.45 3.53
C LEU A 123 7.11 13.71 4.28
N LEU A 124 6.59 14.95 4.25
CA LEU A 124 5.31 15.26 4.87
C LEU A 124 4.14 14.59 4.13
N GLU A 125 4.15 14.57 2.81
CA GLU A 125 3.16 13.82 2.01
C GLU A 125 3.24 12.33 2.30
N LEU A 126 4.46 11.77 2.38
CA LEU A 126 4.65 10.37 2.77
C LEU A 126 4.04 10.09 4.14
N VAL A 127 4.36 10.90 5.15
CA VAL A 127 3.82 10.72 6.51
C VAL A 127 2.30 10.86 6.52
N ASN A 128 1.74 11.85 5.82
CA ASN A 128 0.29 12.03 5.71
C ASN A 128 -0.38 10.85 5.02
N PHE A 129 0.23 10.31 3.95
CA PHE A 129 -0.25 9.10 3.28
C PHE A 129 -0.33 7.93 4.25
N TYR A 130 0.74 7.64 5.00
CA TYR A 130 0.75 6.52 5.96
C TYR A 130 -0.26 6.73 7.09
N ASP A 131 -0.33 7.95 7.64
CA ASP A 131 -1.28 8.31 8.68
C ASP A 131 -2.73 8.09 8.22
N GLN A 132 -3.05 8.53 7.01
CA GLN A 132 -4.39 8.38 6.42
C GLN A 132 -4.70 6.93 6.02
N ARG A 133 -3.77 6.25 5.35
CA ARG A 133 -3.95 4.90 4.80
C ARG A 133 -4.06 3.83 5.88
N PHE A 134 -3.30 3.98 6.96
CA PHE A 134 -3.24 3.02 8.06
C PHE A 134 -3.88 3.54 9.35
N GLN A 135 -4.52 4.72 9.28
CA GLN A 135 -5.29 5.30 10.39
C GLN A 135 -4.45 5.41 11.67
N LEU A 136 -3.21 5.89 11.53
CA LEU A 136 -2.23 5.93 12.63
C LEU A 136 -2.63 6.92 13.73
N GLY A 137 -3.47 7.92 13.39
CA GLY A 137 -4.00 8.89 14.35
C GLY A 137 -2.96 9.87 14.84
N LEU A 138 -1.96 10.19 14.00
CA LEU A 138 -0.88 11.09 14.39
C LEU A 138 -1.39 12.52 14.54
N THR A 139 -1.01 13.15 15.63
CA THR A 139 -1.21 14.59 15.83
C THR A 139 -0.28 15.39 14.90
N ILE A 140 -0.60 16.67 14.67
CA ILE A 140 0.26 17.56 13.87
C ILE A 140 1.71 17.61 14.41
N PRO A 141 1.96 17.75 15.73
CA PRO A 141 3.33 17.69 16.27
C PRO A 141 4.02 16.36 16.00
N GLN A 142 3.34 15.22 16.17
CA GLN A 142 3.92 13.89 15.92
C GLN A 142 4.31 13.72 14.45
N ARG A 143 3.48 14.18 13.50
CA ARG A 143 3.83 14.15 12.07
C ARG A 143 5.09 14.96 11.79
N ARG A 144 5.21 16.17 12.36
CA ARG A 144 6.41 17.01 12.20
C ARG A 144 7.66 16.37 12.80
N GLN A 145 7.54 15.78 13.99
CA GLN A 145 8.64 15.07 14.64
C GLN A 145 9.09 13.85 13.83
N LEU A 146 8.14 13.08 13.28
CA LEU A 146 8.46 11.95 12.41
C LEU A 146 9.17 12.42 11.13
N VAL A 147 8.70 13.51 10.51
CA VAL A 147 9.40 14.11 9.36
C VAL A 147 10.82 14.55 9.75
N ALA A 148 11.02 15.17 10.91
CA ALA A 148 12.35 15.58 11.37
C ALA A 148 13.27 14.37 11.59
N PHE A 149 12.77 13.30 12.18
CA PHE A 149 13.49 12.04 12.34
C PHE A 149 13.88 11.44 10.99
N LEU A 150 12.95 11.34 10.04
CA LEU A 150 13.22 10.81 8.70
C LEU A 150 14.24 11.63 7.91
N ASN A 151 14.36 12.94 8.18
CA ASN A 151 15.42 13.78 7.59
C ASN A 151 16.81 13.54 8.20
N SER A 152 16.91 12.85 9.34
CA SER A 152 18.19 12.55 10.01
C SER A 152 18.79 11.19 9.62
N LEU A 153 18.10 10.43 8.76
CA LEU A 153 18.48 9.09 8.31
C LEU A 153 19.22 9.11 6.97
#